data_AF-A0AAE1ZLS7-F1
#
_entry.id   AF-A0AAE1ZLS7-F1
#
_cell.length_a   1.000
_cell.length_b   1.000
_cell.length_c   1.000
_cell.angle_alpha   90.00
_cell.angle_beta   90.00
_cell.angle_gamma   90.00
#
_symmetry.space_group_name_H-M   'P 1'
#
loop_
_entity.id
_entity.type
_entity.pdbx_description
1 polymer ?
#
loop_
_entity_poly.entity_id
_entity_poly.type
_entity_poly.pdbx_seq_one_letter_code
_entity_poly.pdbx_strand_id
1 'polypeptide(L)'
;MLAESMGFLAVCTHLAWNYYLLRPLYAHIYRTVLLGGSTYMIIHEVNKMIDRKKVIHLKAIDYYKSQFPDRVPVKSYQTYGEVLRPWKPLR
;
A
#
# COMPACT_ATOMS: atom_id res chain seq x y z
N MET A 1 1.56 5.99 6.06
CA MET A 1 1.81 4.69 6.73
C MET A 1 3.13 4.03 6.32
N LEU A 2 3.33 3.52 5.09
CA LEU A 2 4.58 2.79 4.75
C LEU A 2 5.86 3.65 4.80
N ALA A 3 5.79 4.91 4.35
CA ALA A 3 6.95 5.81 4.39
C ALA A 3 7.35 6.18 5.83
N GLU A 4 6.36 6.38 6.71
CA GLU A 4 6.58 6.71 8.12
C GLU A 4 7.16 5.53 8.89
N SER A 5 6.64 4.31 8.67
CA SER A 5 7.14 3.11 9.34
C SER A 5 8.57 2.77 8.93
N MET A 6 8.92 2.99 7.66
CA MET A 6 10.28 2.74 7.18
C MET A 6 11.27 3.81 7.65
N GLY A 7 10.87 5.09 7.69
CA GLY A 7 11.70 6.15 8.27
C GLY A 7 11.97 5.90 9.77
N PHE A 8 10.95 5.45 10.51
CA PHE A 8 11.09 5.04 11.90
C PHE A 8 12.04 3.84 12.06
N LEU A 9 11.88 2.79 11.25
CA LEU A 9 12.79 1.64 11.27
C LEU A 9 14.23 2.04 11.01
N ALA A 10 14.46 2.97 10.07
CA ALA A 10 15.80 3.46 9.75
C ALA A 10 16.44 4.24 10.91
N VAL A 11 15.63 4.97 11.69
CA VAL A 11 16.08 5.60 12.94
C VAL A 11 16.41 4.54 13.99
N CYS A 12 15.54 3.54 14.18
CA CYS A 12 15.76 2.45 15.14
C CYS A 12 17.01 1.63 14.85
N THR A 13 17.31 1.33 13.58
CA THR A 13 18.52 0.58 13.21
C THR A 13 19.79 1.35 13.53
N HIS A 14 19.79 2.67 13.32
CA HIS A 14 20.94 3.51 13.68
C HIS A 14 21.11 3.62 15.21
N LEU A 15 20.02 3.70 15.97
CA LEU A 15 20.09 3.68 17.44
C LEU A 15 20.60 2.34 17.96
N ALA A 16 20.14 1.22 17.38
CA ALA A 16 20.65 -0.11 17.69
C ALA A 16 22.14 -0.23 17.37
N TRP A 17 22.60 0.31 16.24
CA TRP A 17 24.02 0.35 15.89
C TRP A 17 24.88 1.08 16.93
N ASN A 18 24.40 2.23 17.43
CA ASN A 18 25.08 2.94 18.51
C ASN A 18 25.16 2.10 19.79
N TYR A 19 24.09 1.38 20.13
CA TYR A 19 24.05 0.48 21.27
C TYR A 19 25.06 -0.67 21.14
N TYR A 20 25.15 -1.32 19.98
CA TYR A 20 26.12 -2.40 19.73
C TYR A 20 27.58 -1.92 19.83
N LEU A 21 27.85 -0.67 19.46
CA LEU A 21 29.18 -0.07 19.57
C LEU A 21 29.50 0.52 20.96
N LEU A 22 28.64 0.29 21.96
CA LEU A 22 28.76 0.86 23.31
C LEU A 22 28.88 2.40 23.29
N ARG A 23 28.28 3.05 22.28
CA ARG A 23 28.22 4.51 22.17
C ARG A 23 26.93 5.01 22.81
N PRO A 24 26.91 6.25 23.35
CA PRO A 24 25.66 6.83 23.81
C PRO A 24 24.64 6.86 22.66
N LEU A 25 23.36 6.62 22.96
CA LEU A 25 22.29 6.55 21.94
C LEU A 25 22.21 7.83 21.09
N TYR A 26 22.48 8.98 21.71
CA TYR A 26 22.51 10.29 21.06
C TYR A 26 23.79 10.56 20.23
N ALA A 27 24.73 9.61 20.16
CA ALA A 27 25.90 9.74 19.32
C ALA A 27 25.49 9.85 17.85
N HIS A 28 26.01 10.87 17.15
CA HIS A 28 25.72 11.13 15.74
C HIS A 28 24.22 11.28 15.41
N ILE A 29 23.42 11.95 16.26
CA ILE A 29 22.00 12.26 15.99
C ILE A 29 21.80 12.83 14.58
N TYR A 30 22.69 13.71 14.11
CA TYR A 30 22.60 14.28 12.75
C TYR A 30 22.57 13.19 11.65
N ARG A 31 23.30 12.09 11.82
CA ARG A 31 23.25 10.95 10.89
C ARG A 31 21.92 10.21 10.99
N THR A 32 21.41 10.02 12.20
CA THR A 32 20.11 9.38 12.43
C THR A 32 18.97 10.18 11.79
N VAL A 33 18.98 11.50 11.94
CA VAL A 33 17.98 12.40 11.33
C VAL A 33 18.10 12.38 9.80
N LEU A 34 19.32 12.48 9.25
CA LEU A 34 19.54 12.40 7.81
C LEU A 34 19.11 11.05 7.22
N LEU A 35 19.39 9.96 7.92
CA LEU A 35 19.05 8.61 7.48
C LEU A 35 17.53 8.37 7.53
N GLY A 36 16.86 8.80 8.60
CA GLY A 36 15.40 8.77 8.70
C GLY A 36 14.71 9.64 7.64
N GLY A 37 15.19 10.86 7.42
CA GLY A 37 14.63 11.77 6.41
C GLY A 37 14.84 11.30 4.97
N SER A 38 16.04 10.82 4.65
CA SER A 38 16.35 10.29 3.29
C SER A 38 15.56 9.03 2.97
N THR A 39 15.47 8.08 3.91
CA THR A 39 14.65 6.86 3.72
C THR A 39 13.18 7.18 3.55
N TYR A 40 12.64 8.12 4.34
CA TYR A 40 11.27 8.61 4.17
C TYR A 40 11.05 9.17 2.75
N MET A 41 11.93 10.05 2.27
CA MET A 41 11.79 10.67 0.94
C MET A 41 11.84 9.65 -0.19
N ILE A 42 12.78 8.70 -0.14
CA ILE A 42 12.90 7.63 -1.15
C ILE A 42 11.60 6.83 -1.21
N ILE A 43 11.08 6.42 -0.06
CA ILE A 43 9.91 5.54 0.01
C ILE A 43 8.62 6.30 -0.34
N HIS A 44 8.57 7.60 -0.05
CA HIS A 44 7.49 8.46 -0.51
C HIS A 44 7.41 8.47 -2.05
N GLU A 45 8.53 8.68 -2.74
CA GLU A 45 8.55 8.66 -4.22
C GLU A 45 8.25 7.27 -4.79
N VAL A 46 8.73 6.19 -4.16
CA VAL A 46 8.38 4.82 -4.56
C VAL A 46 6.87 4.58 -4.45
N ASN A 47 6.24 4.97 -3.34
CA ASN A 47 4.80 4.83 -3.15
C ASN A 47 4.02 5.61 -4.22
N LYS A 48 4.44 6.84 -4.50
CA LYS A 48 3.84 7.69 -5.54
C LYS A 48 3.96 7.04 -6.93
N MET A 49 5.08 6.40 -7.25
CA MET A 49 5.23 5.65 -8.49
C MET A 49 4.31 4.42 -8.55
N ILE A 50 4.19 3.67 -7.44
CA ILE A 50 3.30 2.50 -7.35
C ILE A 50 1.84 2.92 -7.56
N ASP A 51 1.39 3.98 -6.90
CA ASP A 51 0.02 4.45 -7.02
C ASP A 51 -0.27 5.00 -8.42
N ARG A 52 0.68 5.69 -9.05
CA ARG A 52 0.58 6.07 -10.47
C ARG A 52 0.41 4.84 -11.36
N LYS A 53 1.19 3.78 -11.16
CA LYS A 53 1.06 2.53 -11.93
C LYS A 53 -0.32 1.89 -11.74
N LYS A 54 -0.84 1.84 -10.51
CA LYS A 54 -2.20 1.33 -10.24
C LYS A 54 -3.27 2.13 -10.98
N VAL A 55 -3.18 3.47 -10.94
CA VAL A 55 -4.14 4.34 -11.64
C VAL A 55 -4.08 4.13 -13.15
N ILE A 56 -2.88 4.04 -13.74
CA ILE A 56 -2.70 3.77 -15.17
C ILE A 56 -3.31 2.40 -15.54
N HIS A 57 -3.06 1.38 -14.72
CA HIS A 57 -3.60 0.05 -14.95
C HIS A 57 -5.13 0.02 -14.92
N LEU A 58 -5.75 0.69 -13.94
CA LEU A 58 -7.21 0.81 -13.88
C LEU A 58 -7.77 1.56 -15.08
N LYS A 59 -7.15 2.67 -15.48
CA LYS A 59 -7.54 3.41 -16.70
C LYS A 59 -7.43 2.55 -17.96
N ALA A 60 -6.40 1.71 -18.07
CA ALA A 60 -6.24 0.81 -19.20
C ALA A 60 -7.35 -0.27 -19.24
N ILE A 61 -7.73 -0.81 -18.08
CA ILE A 61 -8.86 -1.73 -17.97
C ILE A 61 -10.16 -1.05 -18.39
N ASP A 62 -10.43 0.16 -17.90
CA ASP A 62 -11.66 0.88 -18.22
C ASP A 62 -11.72 1.27 -19.70
N TYR A 63 -10.58 1.68 -20.27
CA TYR A 63 -10.46 1.94 -21.70
C TYR A 63 -10.75 0.67 -22.52
N TYR A 64 -10.16 -0.48 -22.16
CA TYR A 64 -10.40 -1.74 -22.84
C TYR A 64 -11.88 -2.16 -22.77
N LYS A 65 -12.52 -2.03 -21.60
CA LYS A 65 -13.96 -2.31 -21.45
C LYS A 65 -14.82 -1.40 -22.34
N SER A 66 -14.44 -0.12 -22.47
CA SER A 66 -15.17 0.83 -23.32
C SER A 66 -15.06 0.52 -24.81
N GLN A 67 -13.95 -0.06 -25.26
CA GLN A 67 -13.75 -0.44 -26.66
C GLN A 67 -14.45 -1.74 -27.05
N PHE A 68 -14.65 -2.66 -26.09
CA PHE A 68 -15.24 -3.97 -26.34
C PHE A 68 -16.38 -4.28 -25.36
N PRO A 69 -17.50 -3.53 -25.42
CA PRO A 69 -18.63 -3.70 -24.50
C PRO A 69 -19.23 -5.11 -24.59
N ASP A 70 -19.25 -5.74 -25.77
CA ASP A 70 -19.81 -7.07 -25.99
C ASP A 70 -19.08 -8.19 -25.23
N ARG A 71 -17.81 -7.97 -24.89
CA ARG A 71 -16.96 -8.96 -24.17
C ARG A 71 -17.10 -8.85 -22.66
N VAL A 72 -17.75 -7.80 -22.15
CA VAL A 72 -17.93 -7.56 -20.72
C VAL A 72 -19.35 -7.96 -20.36
N PRO A 73 -19.59 -9.16 -19.80
CA PRO A 73 -20.94 -9.58 -19.43
C PRO A 73 -21.48 -8.64 -18.36
N VAL A 74 -22.53 -7.89 -18.71
CA VAL A 74 -23.30 -7.09 -17.74
C VAL A 74 -24.03 -8.06 -16.83
N LYS A 75 -23.57 -8.21 -15.59
CA LYS A 75 -24.29 -9.02 -14.59
C LYS A 75 -25.63 -8.34 -14.31
N SER A 76 -26.73 -8.96 -14.74
CA SER A 76 -28.04 -8.60 -14.23
C SER A 76 -28.11 -9.00 -12.76
N TYR A 77 -28.35 -8.02 -11.88
CA TYR A 77 -28.62 -8.31 -10.49
C TYR A 77 -30.08 -8.76 -10.40
N GLN A 78 -30.29 -10.05 -10.20
CA GLN A 78 -31.62 -10.58 -9.89
C GLN A 78 -32.08 -10.01 -8.55
N THR A 79 -33.29 -9.48 -8.52
CA THR A 79 -33.87 -8.94 -7.29
C THR A 79 -34.14 -10.09 -6.31
N TYR A 80 -34.08 -9.87 -4.99
CA TYR A 80 -34.29 -10.96 -3.99
C TYR A 80 -35.61 -11.73 -4.18
N GLY A 81 -36.62 -11.14 -4.83
CA GLY A 81 -37.87 -11.82 -5.19
C GLY A 81 -37.74 -12.88 -6.30
N GLU A 82 -36.69 -12.83 -7.12
CA GLU A 82 -36.42 -13.76 -8.22
C GLU A 82 -35.51 -14.93 -7.80
N VAL A 83 -34.80 -14.78 -6.67
CA VAL A 83 -33.82 -15.76 -6.17
C VAL A 83 -34.46 -16.61 -5.08
N LEU A 84 -35.16 -17.69 -5.48
CA LEU A 84 -35.65 -18.72 -4.57
C LEU A 84 -34.49 -19.57 -4.04
N ARG A 85 -33.76 -19.08 -3.04
CA ARG A 85 -32.83 -19.91 -2.27
C ARG A 85 -33.60 -20.74 -1.25
N PRO A 86 -33.40 -22.07 -1.19
CA PRO A 86 -34.03 -22.88 -0.16
C PRO A 86 -33.53 -22.40 1.21
N TRP A 87 -34.46 -21.92 2.04
CA TRP A 87 -34.16 -21.56 3.42
C TRP A 87 -33.92 -22.84 4.23
N LYS A 88 -32.71 -22.98 4.78
CA LYS A 88 -32.38 -24.05 5.73
C LYS A 88 -32.29 -23.45 7.14
N PRO A 89 -33.20 -23.80 8.07
CA PRO A 89 -33.04 -23.42 9.46
C PRO A 89 -31.79 -24.10 10.04
N LEU A 90 -31.04 -23.36 10.85
CA LEU A 90 -30.07 -23.96 11.76
C LEU A 90 -30.87 -24.71 12.83
N ARG A 91 -30.75 -26.03 12.84
CA ARG A 91 -31.24 -26.91 13.91
C ARG A 91 -30.05 -27.49 14.64
#